data_AF-A0A840PDJ8-F1
#
_entry.id   AF-A0A840PDJ8-F1
#
_cell.length_a   1.000
_cell.length_b   1.000
_cell.length_c   1.000
_cell.angle_alpha   90.00
_cell.angle_beta   90.00
_cell.angle_gamma   90.00
#
_symmetry.space_group_name_H-M   'P 1'
#
loop_
_entity.id
_entity.type
_entity.pdbx_description
1 polymer ?
#
loop_
_entity_poly.entity_id
_entity_poly.type
_entity_poly.pdbx_seq_one_letter_code
_entity_poly.pdbx_strand_id
1 'polypeptide(L)'
;MRFDTFDEVISLSRLLEIQITTWVNGKNVDRFRQQIDRRPVTRRGETIMWQQLVEAGLDPKDAHFYLAVLRRGRATVAEAAREANVSRTSGYDIARRLQARGLVSRVESDPGESEDLRTRSHLVAGDPVQLQEEWAMRRRVLDDLVPQLRALFSASRARPKVRYLEGAQGIRTALFETLEWDSPIRGILSMRDLMTVPGESAMADYIAGRRERELVLKVIRTRDHDWPGGWLTSARDYRVVKHAPTEYEFTMTSVIGSREVVTLSSARETFAMVIESEEYAEMQRNFFEVLWRVSTDADNDGTGIP
;
A
#
# COMPACT_ATOMS: atom_id res chain seq x y z
N MET A 1 -4.90 0.74 35.02
CA MET A 1 -5.26 2.17 34.95
C MET A 1 -6.15 2.33 33.73
N ARG A 2 -7.46 2.57 33.94
CA ARG A 2 -8.44 2.91 32.90
C ARG A 2 -8.45 4.43 32.76
N PHE A 3 -8.37 4.93 31.53
CA PHE A 3 -8.91 6.20 31.01
C PHE A 3 -8.99 5.99 29.49
N ASP A 4 -10.14 5.67 28.92
CA ASP A 4 -11.33 6.48 28.58
C ASP A 4 -11.17 7.35 27.32
N THR A 5 -11.93 6.89 26.34
CA THR A 5 -12.27 7.41 25.01
C THR A 5 -13.08 8.70 25.10
N PHE A 6 -12.65 9.78 24.45
CA PHE A 6 -13.56 10.86 24.00
C PHE A 6 -12.97 11.72 22.86
N ASP A 7 -11.64 11.80 22.73
CA ASP A 7 -11.00 12.66 21.71
C ASP A 7 -10.86 12.02 20.31
N GLU A 8 -10.84 10.69 20.18
CA GLU A 8 -10.77 10.03 18.86
C GLU A 8 -12.09 10.06 18.09
N VAL A 9 -13.23 10.23 18.77
CA VAL A 9 -14.56 10.29 18.12
C VAL A 9 -14.79 11.63 17.41
N ILE A 10 -14.14 12.71 17.85
CA ILE A 10 -14.27 14.05 17.23
C ILE A 10 -13.35 14.20 15.99
N SER A 11 -12.27 13.42 15.91
CA SER A 11 -11.39 13.42 14.74
C SER A 11 -12.04 12.71 13.53
N LEU A 12 -12.74 11.59 13.79
CA LEU A 12 -13.44 10.84 12.75
C LEU A 12 -14.67 11.59 12.22
N SER A 13 -15.38 12.35 13.05
CA SER A 13 -16.54 13.14 12.60
C SER A 13 -16.15 14.30 11.66
N ARG A 14 -14.98 14.92 11.86
CA ARG A 14 -14.45 15.97 10.96
C ARG A 14 -13.93 15.41 9.64
N LEU A 15 -13.37 14.20 9.62
CA LEU A 15 -12.95 13.55 8.38
C LEU A 15 -14.15 13.03 7.56
N LEU A 16 -15.25 12.67 8.23
CA LEU A 16 -16.52 12.28 7.61
C LEU A 16 -17.25 13.47 6.94
N GLU A 17 -17.18 14.67 7.52
CA GLU A 17 -17.74 15.88 6.89
C GLU A 17 -17.05 16.25 5.56
N ILE A 18 -15.75 15.96 5.45
CA ILE A 18 -14.93 16.34 4.28
C ILE A 18 -15.18 15.39 3.09
N GLN A 19 -15.49 14.10 3.31
CA GLN A 19 -15.73 13.17 2.19
C GLN A 19 -17.11 13.35 1.55
N ILE A 20 -18.13 13.74 2.30
CA ILE A 20 -19.50 13.94 1.77
C ILE A 20 -19.55 15.12 0.78
N THR A 21 -18.65 16.09 0.88
CA THR A 21 -18.64 17.26 -0.01
C THR A 21 -18.16 16.93 -1.43
N THR A 22 -17.57 15.75 -1.67
CA THR A 22 -16.87 15.47 -2.93
C THR A 22 -17.66 14.62 -3.94
N TRP A 23 -18.87 14.13 -3.63
CA TRP A 23 -19.60 13.26 -4.55
C TRP A 23 -21.08 13.59 -4.81
N VAL A 24 -21.60 14.70 -4.31
CA VAL A 24 -22.88 15.25 -4.76
C VAL A 24 -22.74 16.76 -4.88
N ASN A 25 -23.06 17.29 -6.06
CA ASN A 25 -23.07 18.72 -6.39
C ASN A 25 -23.71 19.53 -5.22
N GLY A 26 -22.89 20.22 -4.43
CA GLY A 26 -23.24 20.78 -3.10
C GLY A 26 -24.41 21.76 -3.08
N LYS A 27 -24.90 22.19 -4.25
CA LYS A 27 -26.09 23.06 -4.37
C LYS A 27 -27.43 22.36 -4.12
N ASN A 28 -27.48 21.02 -4.09
CA ASN A 28 -28.73 20.28 -3.89
C ASN A 28 -29.02 19.94 -2.42
N VAL A 29 -28.00 19.77 -1.57
CA VAL A 29 -28.20 19.30 -0.19
C VAL A 29 -28.70 20.41 0.72
N ASP A 30 -28.13 21.61 0.62
CA ASP A 30 -28.47 22.71 1.53
C ASP A 30 -29.84 23.36 1.25
N ARG A 31 -30.26 23.40 -0.03
CA ARG A 31 -31.61 23.87 -0.40
C ARG A 31 -32.70 22.93 0.10
N PHE A 32 -32.42 21.63 0.19
CA PHE A 32 -33.37 20.63 0.68
C PHE A 32 -33.39 20.56 2.22
N ARG A 33 -32.26 20.76 2.91
CA ARG A 33 -32.20 20.85 4.38
C ARG A 33 -33.17 21.91 4.93
N GLN A 34 -33.21 23.10 4.33
CA GLN A 34 -34.10 24.18 4.76
C GLN A 34 -35.60 23.86 4.58
N GLN A 35 -35.95 22.93 3.70
CA GLN A 35 -37.34 22.56 3.43
C GLN A 35 -37.86 21.46 4.37
N ILE A 36 -36.95 20.70 5.01
CA ILE A 36 -37.26 19.58 5.90
C ILE A 36 -37.42 20.03 7.36
N ASP A 37 -36.71 21.09 7.77
CA ASP A 37 -36.55 21.55 9.17
C ASP A 37 -37.80 22.19 9.82
N ARG A 38 -39.00 22.00 9.25
CA ARG A 38 -40.27 22.59 9.73
C ARG A 38 -41.33 21.58 10.16
N ARG A 39 -40.99 20.31 10.44
CA ARG A 39 -41.97 19.25 10.74
C ARG A 39 -41.67 18.50 12.06
N PRO A 40 -42.69 17.96 12.76
CA PRO A 40 -42.62 17.61 14.19
C PRO A 40 -41.69 16.43 14.55
N VAL A 41 -41.39 16.34 15.85
CA VAL A 41 -40.34 15.58 16.56
C VAL A 41 -40.26 14.07 16.26
N THR A 42 -41.34 13.44 15.77
CA THR A 42 -41.35 12.02 15.32
C THR A 42 -40.43 11.74 14.13
N ARG A 43 -39.94 12.77 13.43
CA ARG A 43 -39.06 12.63 12.25
C ARG A 43 -37.57 12.57 12.54
N ARG A 44 -37.11 12.79 13.78
CA ARG A 44 -35.66 12.87 14.06
C ARG A 44 -34.94 11.54 13.77
N GLY A 45 -35.54 10.42 14.14
CA GLY A 45 -35.02 9.07 13.83
C GLY A 45 -35.04 8.75 12.34
N GLU A 46 -36.04 9.22 11.60
CA GLU A 46 -36.15 9.02 10.15
C GLU A 46 -35.11 9.83 9.38
N THR A 47 -34.83 11.06 9.83
CA THR A 47 -33.74 11.87 9.26
C THR A 47 -32.39 11.17 9.43
N ILE A 48 -32.17 10.51 10.59
CA ILE A 48 -30.95 9.74 10.85
C ILE A 48 -30.90 8.50 9.95
N MET A 49 -31.97 7.70 9.86
CA MET A 49 -32.00 6.52 8.97
C MET A 49 -31.79 6.89 7.50
N TRP A 50 -32.38 7.99 7.06
CA TRP A 50 -32.18 8.48 5.71
C TRP A 50 -30.70 8.84 5.44
N GLN A 51 -30.05 9.55 6.37
CA GLN A 51 -28.61 9.86 6.27
C GLN A 51 -27.78 8.59 6.19
N GLN A 52 -28.06 7.61 7.06
CA GLN A 52 -27.36 6.33 7.09
C GLN A 52 -27.54 5.52 5.80
N LEU A 53 -28.73 5.55 5.18
CA LEU A 53 -28.96 4.91 3.88
C LEU A 53 -28.17 5.59 2.76
N VAL A 54 -28.05 6.92 2.79
CA VAL A 54 -27.22 7.66 1.82
C VAL A 54 -25.75 7.32 1.99
N GLU A 55 -25.25 7.28 3.23
CA GLU A 55 -23.88 6.84 3.54
C GLU A 55 -23.64 5.38 3.11
N ALA A 56 -24.66 4.53 3.22
CA ALA A 56 -24.62 3.16 2.72
C ALA A 56 -24.71 3.04 1.19
N GLY A 57 -24.74 4.15 0.45
CA GLY A 57 -24.65 4.19 -1.01
C GLY A 57 -26.00 4.26 -1.75
N LEU A 58 -27.06 4.75 -1.12
CA LEU A 58 -28.29 5.13 -1.84
C LEU A 58 -28.24 6.59 -2.28
N ASP A 59 -28.86 6.88 -3.43
CA ASP A 59 -29.15 8.27 -3.78
C ASP A 59 -30.13 8.87 -2.76
N PRO A 60 -29.99 10.16 -2.38
CA PRO A 60 -30.90 10.86 -1.49
C PRO A 60 -32.40 10.63 -1.75
N LYS A 61 -32.82 10.62 -3.03
CA LYS A 61 -34.21 10.43 -3.42
C LYS A 61 -34.63 8.96 -3.33
N ASP A 62 -33.71 8.06 -3.67
CA ASP A 62 -33.91 6.61 -3.56
C ASP A 62 -34.10 6.19 -2.10
N ALA A 63 -33.33 6.77 -1.17
CA ALA A 63 -33.46 6.53 0.27
C ALA A 63 -34.82 6.97 0.81
N HIS A 64 -35.31 8.18 0.45
CA HIS A 64 -36.64 8.63 0.85
C HIS A 64 -37.76 7.76 0.26
N PHE A 65 -37.62 7.36 -1.01
CA PHE A 65 -38.58 6.49 -1.68
C PHE A 65 -38.62 5.10 -1.04
N TYR A 66 -37.46 4.52 -0.74
CA TYR A 66 -37.36 3.23 -0.05
C TYR A 66 -38.00 3.28 1.34
N LEU A 67 -37.71 4.33 2.14
CA LEU A 67 -38.34 4.53 3.45
C LEU A 67 -39.87 4.70 3.34
N ALA A 68 -40.36 5.35 2.29
CA ALA A 68 -41.79 5.47 2.03
C ALA A 68 -42.44 4.10 1.76
N VAL A 69 -41.78 3.23 1.00
CA VAL A 69 -42.27 1.86 0.76
C VAL A 69 -42.22 1.03 2.04
N LEU A 70 -41.11 1.08 2.80
CA LEU A 70 -40.95 0.39 4.08
C LEU A 70 -42.06 0.75 5.08
N ARG A 71 -42.31 2.05 5.26
CA ARG A 71 -43.33 2.56 6.20
C ARG A 71 -44.73 2.12 5.85
N ARG A 72 -45.06 2.11 4.55
CA ARG A 72 -46.39 1.74 4.08
C ARG A 72 -46.60 0.23 4.07
N GLY A 73 -45.52 -0.55 4.06
CA GLY A 73 -45.55 -2.01 3.86
C GLY A 73 -45.90 -2.40 2.42
N ARG A 74 -46.94 -1.78 1.84
CA ARG A 74 -47.40 -1.97 0.47
C ARG A 74 -47.82 -0.61 -0.11
N ALA A 75 -47.23 -0.21 -1.24
CA ALA A 75 -47.48 1.11 -1.83
C ALA A 75 -47.46 1.07 -3.36
N THR A 76 -48.38 1.77 -4.02
CA THR A 76 -48.20 2.05 -5.45
C THR A 76 -47.02 3.01 -5.67
N VAL A 77 -46.43 2.99 -6.87
CA VAL A 77 -45.35 3.93 -7.24
C VAL A 77 -45.78 5.39 -7.03
N ALA A 78 -47.05 5.72 -7.31
CA ALA A 78 -47.57 7.08 -7.15
C ALA A 78 -47.66 7.50 -5.67
N GLU A 79 -48.07 6.59 -4.78
CA GLU A 79 -48.10 6.85 -3.34
C GLU A 79 -46.70 7.03 -2.76
N ALA A 80 -45.78 6.12 -3.10
CA ALA A 80 -44.39 6.20 -2.67
C ALA A 80 -43.71 7.48 -3.20
N ALA A 81 -43.95 7.85 -4.46
CA ALA A 81 -43.41 9.08 -5.06
C ALA A 81 -43.92 10.33 -4.34
N ARG A 82 -45.22 10.37 -4.03
CA ARG A 82 -45.83 11.48 -3.30
C ARG A 82 -45.27 11.61 -1.89
N GLU A 83 -45.09 10.50 -1.18
CA GLU A 83 -44.54 10.49 0.18
C GLU A 83 -43.05 10.86 0.20
N ALA A 84 -42.28 10.42 -0.80
CA ALA A 84 -40.87 10.78 -1.00
C ALA A 84 -40.65 12.17 -1.62
N ASN A 85 -41.72 12.92 -1.91
CA ASN A 85 -41.68 14.24 -2.53
C ASN A 85 -40.90 14.26 -3.87
N VAL A 86 -41.13 13.26 -4.71
CA VAL A 86 -40.57 13.16 -6.07
C VAL A 86 -41.68 13.13 -7.12
N SER A 87 -41.33 13.50 -8.35
CA SER A 87 -42.29 13.42 -9.46
C SER A 87 -42.71 11.97 -9.71
N ARG A 88 -43.93 11.76 -10.23
CA ARG A 88 -44.41 10.42 -10.59
C ARG A 88 -43.51 9.73 -11.61
N THR A 89 -42.99 10.48 -12.59
CA THR A 89 -42.04 9.97 -13.58
C THR A 89 -40.75 9.48 -12.91
N SER A 90 -40.17 10.30 -12.03
CA SER A 90 -38.98 9.92 -11.25
C SER A 90 -39.23 8.72 -10.34
N GLY A 91 -40.45 8.59 -9.79
CA GLY A 91 -40.83 7.46 -8.96
C GLY A 91 -40.68 6.11 -9.67
N TYR A 92 -41.01 6.02 -10.97
CA TYR A 92 -40.81 4.78 -11.74
C TYR A 92 -39.33 4.46 -11.94
N ASP A 93 -38.50 5.49 -12.18
CA ASP A 93 -37.04 5.30 -12.33
C ASP A 93 -36.39 4.87 -11.01
N ILE A 94 -36.80 5.48 -9.91
CA ILE A 94 -36.34 5.13 -8.56
C ILE A 94 -36.76 3.70 -8.22
N ALA A 95 -38.03 3.34 -8.44
CA ALA A 95 -38.52 1.98 -8.20
C ALA A 95 -37.72 0.94 -8.98
N ARG A 96 -37.41 1.23 -10.25
CA ARG A 96 -36.59 0.35 -11.10
C ARG A 96 -35.17 0.16 -10.56
N ARG A 97 -34.51 1.23 -10.12
CA ARG A 97 -33.15 1.17 -9.53
C ARG A 97 -33.15 0.38 -8.22
N LEU A 98 -34.10 0.65 -7.34
CA LEU A 98 -34.24 -0.06 -6.07
C LEU A 98 -34.57 -1.54 -6.29
N GLN A 99 -35.37 -1.86 -7.31
CA GLN A 99 -35.66 -3.24 -7.68
C GLN A 99 -34.44 -3.97 -8.24
N ALA A 100 -33.63 -3.31 -9.08
CA ALA A 100 -32.37 -3.89 -9.56
C ALA A 100 -31.37 -4.19 -8.43
N ARG A 101 -31.50 -3.48 -7.30
CA ARG A 101 -30.72 -3.69 -6.07
C ARG A 101 -31.39 -4.64 -5.06
N GLY A 102 -32.55 -5.21 -5.38
CA GLY A 102 -33.30 -6.10 -4.48
C GLY A 102 -33.94 -5.39 -3.27
N LEU A 103 -33.88 -4.06 -3.20
CA LEU A 103 -34.40 -3.27 -2.08
C LEU A 103 -35.91 -3.07 -2.18
N VAL A 104 -36.51 -3.22 -3.36
CA VAL A 104 -37.95 -3.15 -3.56
C VAL A 104 -38.37 -4.24 -4.54
N SER A 105 -39.49 -4.90 -4.25
CA SER A 105 -40.11 -5.87 -5.14
C SER A 105 -41.49 -5.39 -5.58
N ARG A 106 -41.91 -5.83 -6.77
CA ARG A 106 -43.24 -5.55 -7.30
C ARG A 106 -44.13 -6.76 -7.08
N VAL A 107 -45.28 -6.55 -6.46
CA VAL A 107 -46.30 -7.57 -6.20
C VAL A 107 -47.61 -7.16 -6.87
N GLU A 108 -48.29 -8.12 -7.47
CA GLU A 108 -49.63 -7.91 -8.03
C GLU A 108 -50.68 -8.14 -6.94
N SER A 109 -51.80 -7.44 -7.04
CA SER A 109 -52.96 -7.65 -6.16
C SER A 109 -53.81 -8.80 -6.67
N ASP A 110 -54.42 -9.53 -5.73
CA ASP A 110 -55.27 -10.66 -6.07
C ASP A 110 -56.50 -10.20 -6.90
N PRO A 111 -57.04 -11.07 -7.77
CA PRO A 111 -58.24 -10.76 -8.53
C PRO A 111 -59.42 -10.50 -7.58
N GLY A 112 -59.79 -9.22 -7.41
CA GLY A 112 -60.92 -8.79 -6.58
C GLY A 112 -60.60 -7.68 -5.56
N GLU A 113 -59.33 -7.44 -5.25
CA GLU A 113 -58.95 -6.37 -4.29
C GLU A 113 -59.03 -4.96 -4.88
N SER A 114 -59.06 -4.83 -6.21
CA SER A 114 -59.13 -3.53 -6.88
C SER A 114 -59.73 -3.61 -8.28
N GLU A 115 -60.73 -2.77 -8.54
CA GLU A 115 -61.33 -2.62 -9.87
C GLU A 115 -60.48 -1.78 -10.84
N ASP A 116 -59.61 -0.90 -10.33
CA ASP A 116 -58.69 -0.11 -11.16
C ASP A 116 -57.40 -0.88 -11.45
N LEU A 117 -57.11 -1.10 -12.73
CA LEU A 117 -55.88 -1.73 -13.21
C LEU A 117 -54.62 -1.00 -12.73
N ARG A 118 -54.71 0.31 -12.46
CA ARG A 118 -53.57 1.14 -12.00
C ARG A 118 -53.14 0.87 -10.57
N THR A 119 -54.01 0.28 -9.75
CA THR A 119 -53.77 -0.07 -8.35
C THR A 119 -53.49 -1.56 -8.15
N ARG A 120 -53.50 -2.38 -9.21
CA ARG A 120 -53.18 -3.81 -9.12
C ARG A 120 -51.72 -4.15 -8.90
N SER A 121 -50.84 -3.15 -8.85
CA SER A 121 -49.40 -3.36 -8.75
C SER A 121 -48.83 -2.52 -7.63
N HIS A 122 -48.30 -3.16 -6.61
CA HIS A 122 -47.69 -2.51 -5.47
C HIS A 122 -46.21 -2.81 -5.38
N LEU A 123 -45.51 -1.91 -4.73
CA LEU A 123 -44.16 -2.06 -4.25
C LEU A 123 -44.20 -2.55 -2.81
N VAL A 124 -43.33 -3.50 -2.50
CA VAL A 124 -43.01 -3.95 -1.15
C VAL A 124 -41.51 -3.82 -0.95
N ALA A 125 -41.09 -3.47 0.26
CA ALA A 125 -39.67 -3.39 0.56
C ALA A 125 -39.06 -4.80 0.58
N GLY A 126 -37.92 -4.96 -0.07
CA GLY A 126 -37.07 -6.13 0.10
C GLY A 126 -36.33 -6.09 1.43
N ASP A 127 -35.73 -7.21 1.81
CA ASP A 127 -34.95 -7.35 3.04
C ASP A 127 -33.76 -6.36 3.02
N PRO A 128 -33.60 -5.48 4.03
CA PRO A 128 -32.45 -4.58 4.15
C PRO A 128 -31.08 -5.28 4.15
N VAL A 129 -31.01 -6.59 4.43
CA VAL A 129 -29.79 -7.42 4.31
C VAL A 129 -29.14 -7.30 2.93
N GLN A 130 -29.92 -7.03 1.88
CA GLN A 130 -29.42 -6.80 0.52
C GLN A 130 -28.34 -5.71 0.45
N LEU A 131 -28.41 -4.66 1.30
CA LEU A 131 -27.38 -3.63 1.37
C LEU A 131 -26.03 -4.20 1.84
N GLN A 132 -26.07 -5.12 2.82
CA GLN A 132 -24.86 -5.76 3.33
C GLN A 132 -24.25 -6.70 2.28
N GLU A 133 -25.09 -7.47 1.58
CA GLU A 133 -24.65 -8.35 0.49
C GLU A 133 -24.00 -7.57 -0.66
N GLU A 134 -24.58 -6.42 -1.04
CA GLU A 134 -24.04 -5.52 -2.06
C GLU A 134 -22.64 -5.01 -1.69
N TRP A 135 -22.45 -4.60 -0.43
CA TRP A 135 -21.14 -4.16 0.07
C TRP A 135 -20.12 -5.29 0.17
N ALA A 136 -20.53 -6.48 0.61
CA ALA A 136 -19.67 -7.65 0.67
C ALA A 136 -19.15 -8.03 -0.73
N MET A 137 -20.01 -7.96 -1.75
CA MET A 137 -19.61 -8.20 -3.14
C MET A 137 -18.60 -7.15 -3.63
N ARG A 138 -18.88 -5.86 -3.42
CA ARG A 138 -17.94 -4.77 -3.80
C ARG A 138 -16.59 -4.92 -3.11
N ARG A 139 -16.59 -5.32 -1.85
CA ARG A 139 -15.36 -5.54 -1.08
C ARG A 139 -14.50 -6.63 -1.71
N ARG A 140 -15.08 -7.77 -2.08
CA ARG A 140 -14.36 -8.85 -2.78
C ARG A 140 -13.70 -8.37 -4.07
N VAL A 141 -14.43 -7.61 -4.90
CA VAL A 141 -13.88 -7.04 -6.14
C VAL A 141 -12.69 -6.13 -5.85
N LEU A 142 -12.76 -5.32 -4.79
CA LEU A 142 -11.65 -4.45 -4.39
C LEU A 142 -10.45 -5.23 -3.84
N ASP A 143 -10.68 -6.30 -3.08
CA ASP A 143 -9.62 -7.15 -2.55
C ASP A 143 -8.81 -7.79 -3.70
N ASP A 144 -9.43 -8.10 -4.83
CA ASP A 144 -8.76 -8.61 -6.04
C ASP A 144 -8.09 -7.50 -6.89
N LEU A 145 -8.70 -6.33 -6.96
CA LEU A 145 -8.25 -5.23 -7.83
C LEU A 145 -7.08 -4.42 -7.22
N VAL A 146 -7.11 -4.17 -5.91
CA VAL A 146 -6.11 -3.33 -5.22
C VAL A 146 -4.67 -3.83 -5.40
N PRO A 147 -4.36 -5.14 -5.30
CA PRO A 147 -3.01 -5.65 -5.55
C PRO A 147 -2.49 -5.31 -6.96
N GLN A 148 -3.34 -5.41 -7.98
CA GLN A 148 -2.99 -5.10 -9.37
C GLN A 148 -2.72 -3.60 -9.54
N LEU A 149 -3.56 -2.75 -8.94
CA LEU A 149 -3.34 -1.30 -8.95
C LEU A 149 -2.05 -0.91 -8.23
N ARG A 150 -1.67 -1.61 -7.14
CA ARG A 150 -0.39 -1.38 -6.45
C ARG A 150 0.81 -1.73 -7.33
N ALA A 151 0.73 -2.83 -8.09
CA ALA A 151 1.78 -3.21 -9.03
C ALA A 151 1.97 -2.18 -10.15
N LEU A 152 0.87 -1.63 -10.69
CA LEU A 152 0.94 -0.54 -11.67
C LEU A 152 1.49 0.75 -11.06
N PHE A 153 1.08 1.05 -9.82
CA PHE A 153 1.53 2.23 -9.09
C PHE A 153 3.04 2.18 -8.82
N SER A 154 3.58 1.03 -8.40
CA SER A 154 5.02 0.86 -8.18
C SER A 154 5.83 0.92 -9.48
N ALA A 155 5.31 0.37 -10.58
CA ALA A 155 5.98 0.43 -11.88
C ALA A 155 6.09 1.86 -12.44
N SER A 156 5.12 2.74 -12.13
CA SER A 156 5.03 4.10 -12.71
C SER A 156 5.93 5.16 -12.04
N ARG A 157 6.54 4.87 -10.89
CA ARG A 157 7.51 5.76 -10.23
C ARG A 157 8.84 5.05 -10.04
N ALA A 158 9.68 5.10 -11.08
CA ALA A 158 11.13 4.89 -10.98
C ALA A 158 11.79 6.04 -10.20
N ARG A 159 11.33 6.32 -8.97
CA ARG A 159 12.06 7.19 -8.06
C ARG A 159 13.06 6.32 -7.32
N PRO A 160 14.36 6.62 -7.39
CA PRO A 160 15.34 5.87 -6.63
C PRO A 160 14.98 5.96 -5.15
N LYS A 161 14.89 4.83 -4.45
CA LYS A 161 14.71 4.86 -3.00
C LYS A 161 16.08 4.99 -2.38
N VAL A 162 16.29 6.04 -1.60
CA VAL A 162 17.53 6.27 -0.86
C VAL A 162 17.22 6.14 0.62
N ARG A 163 17.88 5.21 1.30
CA ARG A 163 17.79 5.02 2.76
C ARG A 163 19.10 5.44 3.39
N TYR A 164 19.02 6.24 4.44
CA TYR A 164 20.12 6.52 5.35
C TYR A 164 19.88 5.75 6.65
N LEU A 165 20.85 4.96 7.08
CA LEU A 165 20.79 4.17 8.31
C LEU A 165 21.95 4.56 9.21
N GLU A 166 21.64 5.00 10.41
CA GLU A 166 22.62 5.55 11.35
C GLU A 166 23.25 4.46 12.23
N GLY A 167 24.52 4.63 12.55
CA GLY A 167 25.25 3.83 13.54
C GLY A 167 25.64 2.43 13.07
N ALA A 168 26.31 1.70 13.97
CA ALA A 168 26.80 0.35 13.72
C ALA A 168 25.67 -0.64 13.34
N GLN A 169 24.48 -0.46 13.93
CA GLN A 169 23.30 -1.28 13.59
C GLN A 169 22.78 -0.96 12.18
N GLY A 170 22.83 0.30 11.75
CA GLY A 170 22.51 0.69 10.38
C GLY A 170 23.45 0.05 9.36
N ILE A 171 24.76 0.07 9.66
CA ILE A 171 25.79 -0.61 8.87
C ILE A 171 25.55 -2.11 8.80
N ARG A 172 25.33 -2.77 9.95
CA ARG A 172 25.01 -4.20 9.99
C ARG A 172 23.77 -4.51 9.16
N THR A 173 22.71 -3.74 9.32
CA THR A 173 21.45 -3.96 8.60
C THR A 173 21.67 -3.86 7.09
N ALA A 174 22.25 -2.77 6.60
CA ALA A 174 22.50 -2.59 5.17
C ALA A 174 23.43 -3.66 4.59
N LEU A 175 24.49 -4.04 5.32
CA LEU A 175 25.41 -5.08 4.88
C LEU A 175 24.70 -6.44 4.79
N PHE A 176 23.86 -6.79 5.77
CA PHE A 176 23.16 -8.07 5.81
C PHE A 176 22.02 -8.15 4.78
N GLU A 177 21.37 -7.03 4.44
CA GLU A 177 20.41 -6.97 3.32
C GLU A 177 21.06 -7.45 2.00
N THR A 178 22.38 -7.24 1.81
CA THR A 178 23.09 -7.73 0.61
C THR A 178 23.19 -9.25 0.48
N LEU A 179 22.91 -10.01 1.55
CA LEU A 179 22.87 -11.47 1.49
C LEU A 179 21.70 -11.98 0.65
N GLU A 180 20.64 -11.19 0.48
CA GLU A 180 19.45 -11.56 -0.28
C GLU A 180 19.55 -11.13 -1.77
N TRP A 181 20.71 -10.63 -2.19
CA TRP A 181 20.96 -10.19 -3.57
C TRP A 181 21.43 -11.33 -4.49
N ASP A 182 21.25 -11.14 -5.79
CA ASP A 182 21.72 -12.08 -6.81
C ASP A 182 23.26 -12.10 -6.91
N SER A 183 23.81 -13.29 -7.15
CA SER A 183 25.23 -13.51 -7.41
C SER A 183 25.60 -13.17 -8.86
N PRO A 184 26.80 -12.60 -9.15
CA PRO A 184 27.82 -12.17 -8.20
C PRO A 184 27.58 -10.72 -7.72
N ILE A 185 27.86 -10.50 -6.44
CA ILE A 185 27.97 -9.15 -5.87
C ILE A 185 29.39 -8.61 -6.00
N ARG A 186 29.53 -7.29 -6.05
CA ARG A 186 30.82 -6.59 -6.19
C ARG A 186 31.07 -5.70 -4.99
N GLY A 187 32.31 -5.63 -4.54
CA GLY A 187 32.71 -4.86 -3.37
C GLY A 187 33.96 -4.02 -3.61
N ILE A 188 33.89 -2.73 -3.31
CA ILE A 188 35.09 -1.91 -3.04
C ILE A 188 35.11 -1.75 -1.53
N LEU A 189 36.03 -2.44 -0.84
CA LEU A 189 35.92 -2.63 0.61
C LEU A 189 37.07 -1.97 1.37
N SER A 190 36.74 -1.29 2.47
CA SER A 190 37.67 -1.03 3.57
C SER A 190 37.48 -2.13 4.62
N MET A 191 38.29 -3.19 4.54
CA MET A 191 38.15 -4.36 5.43
C MET A 191 38.52 -4.04 6.86
N ARG A 192 39.56 -3.22 7.08
CA ARG A 192 39.94 -2.75 8.41
C ARG A 192 38.77 -2.06 9.12
N ASP A 193 38.05 -1.19 8.41
CA ASP A 193 36.92 -0.47 8.99
C ASP A 193 35.74 -1.39 9.25
N LEU A 194 35.43 -2.34 8.34
CA LEU A 194 34.37 -3.33 8.55
C LEU A 194 34.62 -4.25 9.76
N MET A 195 35.88 -4.65 9.98
CA MET A 195 36.27 -5.46 11.14
C MET A 195 36.17 -4.67 12.44
N THR A 196 36.21 -3.34 12.39
CA THR A 196 35.99 -2.46 13.53
C THR A 196 34.50 -2.17 13.74
N VAL A 197 33.78 -1.80 12.68
CA VAL A 197 32.33 -1.54 12.64
C VAL A 197 31.74 -2.09 11.33
N PRO A 198 30.84 -3.09 11.38
CA PRO A 198 30.04 -3.51 12.53
C PRO A 198 30.76 -4.45 13.52
N GLY A 199 32.03 -4.80 13.27
CA GLY A 199 32.86 -5.58 14.17
C GLY A 199 33.10 -7.01 13.69
N GLU A 200 34.15 -7.65 14.21
CA GLU A 200 34.59 -8.99 13.78
C GLU A 200 33.48 -10.06 13.88
N SER A 201 32.69 -10.04 14.97
CA SER A 201 31.58 -10.98 15.17
C SER A 201 30.52 -10.83 14.07
N ALA A 202 30.15 -9.59 13.76
CA ALA A 202 29.18 -9.31 12.70
C ALA A 202 29.72 -9.70 11.31
N MET A 203 31.01 -9.53 11.07
CA MET A 203 31.66 -9.96 9.83
C MET A 203 31.76 -11.48 9.72
N ALA A 204 32.01 -12.19 10.82
CA ALA A 204 32.00 -13.65 10.84
C ALA A 204 30.64 -14.22 10.46
N ASP A 205 29.56 -13.67 11.05
CA ASP A 205 28.18 -13.99 10.68
C ASP A 205 27.91 -13.72 9.20
N TYR A 206 28.34 -12.55 8.69
CA TYR A 206 28.13 -12.17 7.29
C TYR A 206 28.84 -13.13 6.32
N ILE A 207 30.08 -13.51 6.63
CA ILE A 207 30.85 -14.47 5.83
C ILE A 207 30.17 -15.84 5.84
N ALA A 208 29.67 -16.29 7.00
CA ALA A 208 28.93 -17.55 7.09
C ALA A 208 27.64 -17.51 6.25
N GLY A 209 26.86 -16.42 6.33
CA GLY A 209 25.65 -16.24 5.54
C GLY A 209 25.89 -16.20 4.03
N ARG A 210 27.01 -15.60 3.58
CA ARG A 210 27.41 -15.64 2.16
C ARG A 210 27.80 -17.04 1.71
N ARG A 211 28.51 -17.80 2.53
CA ARG A 211 28.90 -19.19 2.22
C ARG A 211 27.66 -20.08 2.06
N GLU A 212 26.69 -19.97 2.96
CA GLU A 212 25.44 -20.72 2.90
C GLU A 212 24.66 -20.48 1.61
N ARG A 213 24.72 -19.26 1.08
CA ARG A 213 24.03 -18.84 -0.15
C ARG A 213 24.89 -18.96 -1.41
N GLU A 214 26.12 -19.45 -1.29
CA GLU A 214 27.08 -19.56 -2.38
C GLU A 214 27.28 -18.22 -3.13
N LEU A 215 27.24 -17.12 -2.37
CA LEU A 215 27.20 -15.77 -2.92
C LEU A 215 28.61 -15.29 -3.30
N VAL A 216 28.95 -15.46 -4.58
CA VAL A 216 30.20 -14.98 -5.18
C VAL A 216 30.36 -13.46 -4.99
N LEU A 217 31.44 -13.08 -4.32
CA LEU A 217 31.84 -11.70 -4.08
C LEU A 217 33.15 -11.40 -4.80
N LYS A 218 33.12 -10.44 -5.72
CA LYS A 218 34.31 -9.86 -6.36
C LYS A 218 34.72 -8.59 -5.63
N VAL A 219 35.95 -8.53 -5.15
CA VAL A 219 36.41 -7.50 -4.21
C VAL A 219 37.63 -6.75 -4.73
N ILE A 220 37.58 -5.42 -4.66
CA ILE A 220 38.73 -4.54 -4.85
C ILE A 220 39.05 -3.85 -3.52
N ARG A 221 40.33 -3.80 -3.15
CA ARG A 221 40.79 -3.18 -1.90
C ARG A 221 42.09 -2.40 -2.11
N THR A 222 42.35 -1.46 -1.20
CA THR A 222 43.66 -0.83 -1.04
C THR A 222 44.51 -1.69 -0.10
N ARG A 223 45.81 -1.86 -0.38
CA ARG A 223 46.70 -2.67 0.47
C ARG A 223 46.81 -2.12 1.90
N ASP A 224 46.89 -0.80 2.06
CA ASP A 224 47.10 -0.15 3.36
C ASP A 224 45.89 -0.28 4.31
N HIS A 225 44.69 -0.45 3.74
CA HIS A 225 43.42 -0.64 4.45
C HIS A 225 42.98 -2.11 4.54
N ASP A 226 43.86 -3.03 4.17
CA ASP A 226 43.58 -4.45 4.34
C ASP A 226 43.74 -4.89 5.80
N TRP A 227 43.13 -6.02 6.12
CA TRP A 227 43.21 -6.66 7.42
C TRP A 227 44.53 -7.43 7.58
N PRO A 228 45.31 -7.18 8.65
CA PRO A 228 46.52 -7.95 8.94
C PRO A 228 46.18 -9.44 9.13
N GLY A 229 46.77 -10.32 8.31
CA GLY A 229 46.47 -11.77 8.32
C GLY A 229 45.69 -12.27 7.10
N GLY A 230 45.22 -11.36 6.25
CA GLY A 230 44.73 -11.67 4.91
C GLY A 230 43.23 -11.91 4.82
N TRP A 231 42.62 -11.30 3.79
CA TRP A 231 41.28 -11.64 3.29
C TRP A 231 41.43 -12.06 1.84
N LEU A 232 42.04 -13.24 1.64
CA LEU A 232 42.54 -13.73 0.36
C LEU A 232 41.42 -14.19 -0.58
N THR A 233 41.76 -14.37 -1.85
CA THR A 233 40.91 -15.13 -2.78
C THR A 233 40.70 -16.53 -2.22
N SER A 234 39.45 -16.98 -2.21
CA SER A 234 39.03 -18.22 -1.55
C SER A 234 37.80 -18.80 -2.22
N ALA A 235 37.94 -19.99 -2.82
CA ALA A 235 36.83 -20.77 -3.34
C ALA A 235 35.85 -21.16 -2.22
N ARG A 236 36.37 -21.48 -1.03
CA ARG A 236 35.56 -21.80 0.16
C ARG A 236 34.65 -20.64 0.58
N ASP A 237 35.11 -19.40 0.42
CA ASP A 237 34.36 -18.20 0.80
C ASP A 237 33.60 -17.55 -0.36
N TYR A 238 33.59 -18.20 -1.53
CA TYR A 238 33.04 -17.63 -2.75
C TYR A 238 33.58 -16.21 -3.00
N ARG A 239 34.89 -16.01 -2.85
CA ARG A 239 35.50 -14.68 -2.89
C ARG A 239 36.67 -14.60 -3.86
N VAL A 240 36.66 -13.57 -4.70
CA VAL A 240 37.78 -13.20 -5.58
C VAL A 240 38.27 -11.81 -5.20
N VAL A 241 39.57 -11.67 -4.98
CA VAL A 241 40.13 -10.42 -4.47
C VAL A 241 41.19 -9.88 -5.40
N LYS A 242 41.12 -8.57 -5.63
CA LYS A 242 42.16 -7.77 -6.29
C LYS A 242 42.55 -6.57 -5.45
N HIS A 243 43.79 -6.14 -5.63
CA HIS A 243 44.31 -4.90 -5.08
C HIS A 243 44.30 -3.80 -6.14
N ALA A 244 43.74 -2.65 -5.78
CA ALA A 244 43.79 -1.46 -6.61
C ALA A 244 45.24 -0.93 -6.76
N PRO A 245 45.50 -0.11 -7.79
CA PRO A 245 46.78 0.60 -7.91
C PRO A 245 47.10 1.41 -6.65
N THR A 246 48.39 1.46 -6.29
CA THR A 246 48.87 2.02 -5.02
C THR A 246 48.66 3.52 -4.87
N GLU A 247 48.34 4.23 -5.96
CA GLU A 247 48.07 5.66 -5.98
C GLU A 247 46.67 6.01 -5.47
N TYR A 248 45.79 5.01 -5.27
CA TYR A 248 44.40 5.21 -4.89
C TYR A 248 44.11 4.58 -3.53
N GLU A 249 43.32 5.30 -2.73
CA GLU A 249 42.91 4.88 -1.40
C GLU A 249 41.38 4.89 -1.30
N PHE A 250 40.81 3.74 -0.92
CA PHE A 250 39.37 3.57 -0.71
C PHE A 250 39.08 3.46 0.79
N THR A 251 38.46 4.51 1.34
CA THR A 251 38.19 4.68 2.79
C THR A 251 36.75 4.35 3.18
N MET A 252 35.89 4.04 2.21
CA MET A 252 34.52 3.60 2.42
C MET A 252 34.31 2.25 1.79
N THR A 253 33.35 1.49 2.33
CA THR A 253 32.90 0.25 1.73
C THR A 253 31.71 0.54 0.81
N SER A 254 31.76 0.05 -0.43
CA SER A 254 30.61 -0.03 -1.32
C SER A 254 30.37 -1.47 -1.77
N VAL A 255 29.14 -1.95 -1.62
CA VAL A 255 28.66 -3.23 -2.14
C VAL A 255 27.64 -2.95 -3.23
N ILE A 256 27.82 -3.58 -4.39
CA ILE A 256 27.11 -3.26 -5.64
C ILE A 256 26.41 -4.54 -6.12
N GLY A 257 25.08 -4.48 -6.16
CA GLY A 257 24.20 -5.54 -6.65
C GLY A 257 23.67 -5.27 -8.07
N SER A 258 22.60 -5.96 -8.45
CA SER A 258 21.91 -5.81 -9.75
C SER A 258 21.04 -4.55 -9.82
N ARG A 259 20.38 -4.18 -8.72
CA ARG A 259 19.43 -3.05 -8.66
C ARG A 259 19.73 -2.05 -7.56
N GLU A 260 20.67 -2.38 -6.67
CA GLU A 260 20.93 -1.64 -5.44
C GLU A 260 22.44 -1.47 -5.21
N VAL A 261 22.78 -0.38 -4.52
CA VAL A 261 24.14 -0.10 -4.06
C VAL A 261 24.09 0.28 -2.59
N VAL A 262 24.92 -0.37 -1.79
CA VAL A 262 25.11 -0.07 -0.37
C VAL A 262 26.46 0.60 -0.21
N THR A 263 26.51 1.76 0.44
CA THR A 263 27.74 2.45 0.83
C THR A 263 27.80 2.60 2.34
N LEU A 264 28.93 2.26 2.95
CA LEU A 264 29.14 2.20 4.39
C LEU A 264 30.31 3.11 4.78
N SER A 265 30.06 4.06 5.68
CA SER A 265 31.07 4.84 6.38
C SER A 265 31.33 4.17 7.73
N SER A 266 32.33 3.29 7.82
CA SER A 266 32.62 2.51 9.03
C SER A 266 33.67 3.12 9.96
N ALA A 267 34.26 4.27 9.59
CA ALA A 267 35.37 4.88 10.31
C ALA A 267 34.92 5.96 11.32
N ARG A 268 34.51 7.14 10.83
CA ARG A 268 34.17 8.30 11.67
C ARG A 268 32.68 8.57 11.76
N GLU A 269 32.01 8.62 10.62
CA GLU A 269 30.62 9.09 10.54
C GLU A 269 29.62 7.99 10.87
N THR A 270 30.02 6.71 10.77
CA THR A 270 29.25 5.53 11.18
C THR A 270 27.82 5.53 10.63
N PHE A 271 27.69 5.38 9.32
CA PHE A 271 26.39 5.27 8.66
C PHE A 271 26.41 4.33 7.46
N ALA A 272 25.23 3.92 7.03
CA ALA A 272 25.00 3.25 5.76
C ALA A 272 24.04 4.03 4.88
N MET A 273 24.30 4.03 3.58
CA MET A 273 23.41 4.56 2.56
C MET A 273 23.06 3.43 1.60
N VAL A 274 21.76 3.17 1.42
CA VAL A 274 21.26 2.18 0.46
C VAL A 274 20.52 2.93 -0.65
N ILE A 275 20.95 2.73 -1.89
CA ILE A 275 20.36 3.34 -3.08
C ILE A 275 19.76 2.23 -3.95
N GLU A 276 18.44 2.13 -3.97
CA GLU A 276 17.68 1.25 -4.86
C GLU A 276 17.39 1.99 -6.16
N SER A 277 18.20 1.73 -7.17
CA SER A 277 18.15 2.36 -8.50
C SER A 277 18.94 1.52 -9.50
N GLU A 278 18.25 1.01 -10.51
CA GLU A 278 18.85 0.18 -11.56
C GLU A 278 19.89 0.95 -12.37
N GLU A 279 19.60 2.21 -12.73
CA GLU A 279 20.54 3.09 -13.45
C GLU A 279 21.80 3.39 -12.63
N TYR A 280 21.63 3.68 -11.33
CA TYR A 280 22.78 3.96 -10.46
C TYR A 280 23.62 2.70 -10.23
N ALA A 281 22.97 1.56 -9.99
CA ALA A 281 23.65 0.28 -9.81
C ALA A 281 24.42 -0.13 -11.07
N GLU A 282 23.84 0.08 -12.27
CA GLU A 282 24.53 -0.15 -13.54
C GLU A 282 25.77 0.72 -13.71
N MET A 283 25.67 2.01 -13.42
CA MET A 283 26.82 2.92 -13.46
C MET A 283 27.92 2.49 -12.49
N GLN A 284 27.57 2.15 -11.24
CA GLN A 284 28.54 1.70 -10.23
C GLN A 284 29.18 0.36 -10.63
N ARG A 285 28.43 -0.57 -11.24
CA ARG A 285 29.00 -1.81 -11.80
C ARG A 285 30.01 -1.47 -12.90
N ASN A 286 29.71 -0.56 -13.81
CA ASN A 286 30.64 -0.17 -14.87
C ASN A 286 31.93 0.45 -14.31
N PHE A 287 31.83 1.31 -13.28
CA PHE A 287 33.01 1.83 -12.58
C PHE A 287 33.82 0.73 -11.91
N PHE A 288 33.16 -0.21 -11.25
CA PHE A 288 33.81 -1.38 -10.68
C PHE A 288 34.56 -2.19 -11.74
N GLU A 289 33.95 -2.49 -12.89
CA GLU A 289 34.58 -3.29 -13.95
C GLU A 289 35.81 -2.59 -14.55
N VAL A 290 35.79 -1.25 -14.67
CA VAL A 290 36.96 -0.47 -15.07
C VAL A 290 38.08 -0.62 -14.03
N LEU A 291 37.77 -0.42 -12.75
CA LEU A 291 38.73 -0.56 -11.67
C LEU A 291 39.27 -2.00 -11.57
N TRP A 292 38.42 -3.00 -11.79
CA TRP A 292 38.77 -4.43 -11.77
C TRP A 292 39.82 -4.81 -12.81
N ARG A 293 39.76 -4.17 -13.99
CA ARG A 293 40.71 -4.41 -15.09
C ARG A 293 42.10 -3.87 -14.79
N VAL A 294 42.19 -2.74 -14.10
CA VAL A 294 43.48 -2.12 -13.73
C VAL A 294 44.04 -2.61 -12.39
N SER A 295 43.26 -3.40 -11.65
CA SER A 295 43.66 -3.99 -10.36
C SER A 295 44.43 -5.31 -10.55
N THR A 296 45.36 -5.58 -9.64
CA THR A 296 46.19 -6.79 -9.63
C THR A 296 45.57 -7.87 -8.76
N ASP A 297 45.69 -9.14 -9.15
CA ASP A 297 45.21 -10.26 -8.35
C ASP A 297 45.87 -10.30 -6.96
N ALA A 298 45.07 -10.62 -5.94
CA ALA A 298 45.59 -10.93 -4.61
C ALA A 298 45.95 -12.42 -4.50
N ASP A 299 46.74 -12.76 -3.48
CA ASP A 299 47.08 -14.14 -3.18
C ASP A 299 45.83 -14.99 -2.87
N ASN A 300 45.99 -16.30 -2.99
CA ASN A 300 44.97 -17.30 -2.74
C ASN A 300 45.22 -18.01 -1.39
N ASP A 301 44.17 -18.39 -0.68
CA ASP A 301 44.26 -19.18 0.57
C ASP A 301 44.58 -20.68 0.36
N GLY A 302 44.84 -21.09 -0.89
CA GLY A 302 45.10 -22.47 -1.29
C GLY A 302 43.85 -23.22 -1.77
N THR A 303 42.66 -22.62 -1.69
CA THR A 303 41.41 -23.25 -2.14
C THR A 303 41.06 -22.98 -3.61
N GLY A 304 41.75 -22.04 -4.26
CA GLY A 304 41.50 -21.69 -5.66
C GLY A 304 40.49 -20.55 -5.83
N ILE A 305 40.04 -20.34 -7.07
CA ILE A 305 39.05 -19.33 -7.42
C ILE A 305 37.68 -20.03 -7.45
N PRO A 306 36.62 -19.46 -6.85
CA PRO A 306 35.26 -19.97 -6.95
C PRO A 306 34.74 -20.02 -8.39
#